data_AF-X1EIW4-F1
#
_entry.id   AF-X1EIW4-F1
#
_cell.length_a   1.000
_cell.length_b   1.000
_cell.length_c   1.000
_cell.angle_alpha   90.00
_cell.angle_beta   90.00
_cell.angle_gamma   90.00
#
_symmetry.space_group_name_H-M   'P 1'
#
loop_
_entity.id
_entity.type
_entity.pdbx_description
1 polymer ?
#
loop_
_entity_poly.entity_id
_entity_poly.type
_entity_poly.pdbx_seq_one_letter_code
_entity_poly.pdbx_strand_id
1 'polypeptide(L)'
;AFVQPAIEITFYSIFASQIPFLFFIRAMLFFTGCALIFAIPYARSLSRVSNVYRQATGIGGYPFIRAFVLSMLTEGNDKLLESFFDKIGVYSNVKIQYLAIRSEKTKELKGLYVIPQVHFGPFKTCGSSDLPAHIYDAFKSIKGTTVYHTTND
;
A
#
# COMPACT_ATOMS: atom_id res chain seq x y z
N ALA A 1 8.10 -36.75 -0.69
CA ALA A 1 7.41 -35.57 -1.27
C ALA A 1 6.56 -35.92 -2.51
N PHE A 2 6.98 -36.83 -3.41
CA PHE A 2 6.22 -37.18 -4.62
C PHE A 2 5.15 -38.28 -4.47
N VAL A 3 5.01 -38.88 -3.29
CA VAL A 3 4.03 -39.96 -3.02
C VAL A 3 2.60 -39.41 -2.95
N GLN A 4 2.41 -38.21 -2.41
CA GLN A 4 1.10 -37.60 -2.23
C GLN A 4 0.39 -37.23 -3.56
N PRO A 5 1.05 -36.60 -4.56
CA PRO A 5 0.44 -36.34 -5.87
C PRO A 5 0.09 -37.63 -6.63
N ALA A 6 0.94 -38.66 -6.55
CA ALA A 6 0.72 -39.91 -7.27
C ALA A 6 -0.49 -40.68 -6.72
N ILE A 7 -0.67 -40.69 -5.40
CA ILE A 7 -1.82 -41.29 -4.74
C ILE A 7 -3.10 -40.51 -5.08
N GLU A 8 -3.09 -39.18 -5.00
CA GLU A 8 -4.25 -38.33 -5.34
C GLU A 8 -4.68 -38.51 -6.80
N ILE A 9 -3.74 -38.50 -7.75
CA ILE A 9 -4.02 -38.72 -9.18
C ILE A 9 -4.61 -40.12 -9.41
N THR A 10 -4.09 -41.14 -8.72
CA THR A 10 -4.58 -42.52 -8.86
C THR A 10 -6.00 -42.67 -8.32
N PHE A 11 -6.28 -42.13 -7.11
CA PHE A 11 -7.64 -42.14 -6.53
C PHE A 11 -8.63 -41.32 -7.36
N TYR A 12 -8.22 -40.15 -7.86
CA TYR A 12 -9.05 -39.34 -8.75
C TYR A 12 -9.34 -40.08 -10.06
N SER A 13 -8.37 -40.79 -10.62
CA SER A 13 -8.55 -41.56 -11.87
C SER A 13 -9.53 -42.72 -11.69
N ILE A 14 -9.45 -43.44 -10.57
CA ILE A 14 -10.39 -44.53 -10.23
C ILE A 14 -11.80 -43.97 -10.00
N PHE A 15 -11.93 -42.88 -9.24
CA PHE A 15 -13.22 -42.23 -9.02
C PHE A 15 -13.83 -41.65 -10.31
N ALA A 16 -13.02 -40.98 -11.14
CA ALA A 16 -13.43 -40.44 -12.42
C ALA A 16 -13.85 -41.53 -13.42
N SER A 17 -13.26 -42.74 -13.33
CA SER A 17 -13.67 -43.88 -14.16
C SER A 17 -15.08 -44.40 -13.86
N GLN A 18 -15.61 -44.11 -12.66
CA GLN A 18 -16.97 -44.45 -12.25
C GLN A 18 -17.98 -43.36 -12.58
N ILE A 19 -17.52 -42.15 -12.93
CA ILE A 19 -18.37 -41.06 -13.37
C ILE A 19 -18.68 -41.24 -14.86
N PRO A 20 -19.96 -41.19 -15.28
CA PRO A 20 -20.28 -41.20 -16.70
C PRO A 20 -19.53 -40.06 -17.39
N PHE A 21 -18.74 -40.36 -18.43
CA PHE A 21 -17.97 -39.36 -19.17
C PHE A 21 -18.79 -38.11 -19.54
N LEU A 22 -20.06 -38.32 -19.87
CA LEU A 22 -21.02 -37.25 -20.17
C LEU A 22 -21.33 -36.35 -18.95
N PHE A 23 -21.42 -36.89 -17.74
CA PHE A 23 -21.57 -36.11 -16.51
C PHE A 23 -20.34 -35.24 -16.26
N PHE A 24 -19.13 -35.79 -16.44
CA PHE A 24 -17.89 -35.04 -16.26
C PHE A 24 -17.80 -33.85 -17.22
N ILE A 25 -18.09 -34.06 -18.51
CA ILE A 25 -18.12 -32.96 -19.50
C ILE A 25 -19.15 -31.90 -19.12
N ARG A 26 -20.37 -32.30 -18.70
CA ARG A 26 -21.41 -31.36 -18.25
C ARG A 26 -20.98 -30.56 -17.02
N ALA A 27 -20.33 -31.21 -16.05
CA ALA A 27 -19.82 -30.56 -14.85
C ALA A 27 -18.70 -29.56 -15.19
N MET A 28 -17.75 -29.92 -16.06
CA MET A 28 -16.71 -29.01 -16.54
C MET A 28 -17.31 -27.77 -17.22
N LEU A 29 -18.24 -27.97 -18.15
CA LEU A 29 -18.92 -26.85 -18.83
C LEU A 29 -19.68 -25.96 -17.85
N PHE A 30 -20.36 -26.56 -16.87
CA PHE A 30 -21.06 -25.82 -15.83
C PHE A 30 -20.11 -24.98 -14.97
N PHE A 31 -19.04 -25.58 -14.43
CA PHE A 31 -18.08 -24.86 -13.59
C PHE A 31 -17.32 -23.78 -14.35
N THR A 32 -16.92 -24.03 -15.60
CA THR A 32 -16.32 -23.01 -16.46
C THR A 32 -17.30 -21.88 -16.74
N GLY A 33 -18.57 -22.20 -17.02
CA GLY A 33 -19.63 -21.21 -17.19
C GLY A 33 -19.80 -20.33 -15.95
N CYS A 34 -19.92 -20.93 -14.77
CA CYS A 34 -19.98 -20.22 -13.50
C CYS A 34 -18.75 -19.34 -13.28
N ALA A 35 -17.54 -19.87 -13.51
CA ALA A 35 -16.30 -19.13 -13.35
C ALA A 35 -16.26 -17.89 -14.25
N LEU A 36 -16.70 -18.00 -15.51
CA LEU A 36 -16.76 -16.85 -16.43
C LEU A 36 -17.80 -15.82 -15.99
N ILE A 37 -18.98 -16.27 -15.53
CA ILE A 37 -20.04 -15.39 -15.03
C ILE A 37 -19.55 -14.54 -13.86
N PHE A 38 -18.70 -15.07 -12.98
CA PHE A 38 -18.12 -14.30 -11.87
C PHE A 38 -16.86 -13.51 -12.27
N ALA A 39 -15.95 -14.12 -13.02
CA ALA A 39 -14.66 -13.52 -13.36
C ALA A 39 -14.82 -12.28 -14.24
N ILE A 40 -15.74 -12.30 -15.21
CA ILE A 40 -15.89 -11.21 -16.18
C ILE A 40 -16.39 -9.91 -15.51
N PRO A 41 -17.51 -9.90 -14.76
CA PRO A 41 -17.95 -8.69 -14.05
C PRO A 41 -16.93 -8.23 -13.01
N TYR A 42 -16.28 -9.16 -12.30
CA TYR A 42 -15.26 -8.84 -11.32
C TYR A 42 -14.06 -8.13 -11.95
N ALA A 43 -13.51 -8.68 -13.03
CA ALA A 43 -12.41 -8.07 -13.77
C ALA A 43 -12.78 -6.69 -14.32
N ARG A 44 -14.01 -6.52 -14.83
CA ARG A 44 -14.52 -5.22 -15.28
C ARG A 44 -14.63 -4.22 -14.15
N SER A 45 -15.14 -4.63 -13.00
CA SER A 45 -15.27 -3.78 -11.81
C SER A 45 -13.91 -3.31 -11.31
N LEU A 46 -12.96 -4.24 -11.16
CA LEU A 46 -11.57 -3.91 -10.79
C LEU A 46 -10.91 -2.96 -11.81
N SER A 47 -11.14 -3.18 -13.10
CA SER A 47 -10.62 -2.31 -14.15
C SER A 47 -11.19 -0.90 -14.06
N ARG A 48 -12.47 -0.74 -13.72
CA ARG A 48 -13.09 0.59 -13.49
C ARG A 48 -12.45 1.31 -12.32
N VAL A 49 -12.26 0.63 -11.18
CA VAL A 49 -11.57 1.20 -10.01
C VAL A 49 -10.13 1.59 -10.37
N SER A 50 -9.41 0.70 -11.04
CA SER A 50 -8.04 0.94 -11.49
C SER A 50 -7.95 2.15 -12.44
N ASN A 51 -8.96 2.35 -13.29
CA ASN A 51 -9.02 3.47 -14.23
C ASN A 51 -9.30 4.81 -13.55
N VAL A 52 -10.10 4.85 -12.48
CA VAL A 52 -10.31 6.09 -11.70
C VAL A 52 -8.97 6.62 -11.18
N TYR A 53 -8.19 5.73 -10.57
CA TYR A 53 -6.85 6.10 -10.10
C TYR A 53 -5.92 6.48 -11.26
N ARG A 54 -6.00 5.76 -12.39
CA ARG A 54 -5.22 6.07 -13.59
C ARG A 54 -5.52 7.44 -14.18
N GLN A 55 -6.76 7.89 -14.13
CA GLN A 55 -7.13 9.24 -14.57
C GLN A 55 -6.50 10.32 -13.69
N ALA A 56 -6.41 10.08 -12.38
CA ALA A 56 -5.83 11.03 -11.44
C ALA A 56 -4.30 11.05 -11.43
N THR A 57 -3.66 9.90 -11.63
CA THR A 57 -2.22 9.71 -11.36
C THR A 57 -1.40 9.23 -12.56
N GLY A 58 -2.05 8.88 -13.68
CA GLY A 58 -1.39 8.27 -14.84
C GLY A 58 -0.98 6.81 -14.66
N ILE A 59 -1.15 6.22 -13.47
CA ILE A 59 -0.78 4.83 -13.14
C ILE A 59 -2.01 3.98 -12.77
N GLY A 60 -1.97 2.68 -13.03
CA GLY A 60 -3.07 1.79 -12.64
C GLY A 60 -3.24 1.70 -11.12
N GLY A 61 -4.46 1.80 -10.62
CA GLY A 61 -4.74 1.73 -9.17
C GLY A 61 -4.47 0.37 -8.54
N TYR A 62 -4.66 -0.71 -9.29
CA TYR A 62 -4.44 -2.05 -8.75
C TYR A 62 -2.97 -2.34 -8.37
N PRO A 63 -1.98 -2.03 -9.22
CA PRO A 63 -0.56 -2.07 -8.84
C PRO A 63 -0.25 -1.29 -7.55
N PHE A 64 -0.80 -0.08 -7.41
CA PHE A 64 -0.61 0.74 -6.20
C PHE A 64 -1.22 0.08 -4.95
N ILE A 65 -2.47 -0.38 -5.02
CA ILE A 65 -3.14 -1.07 -3.89
C ILE A 65 -2.34 -2.31 -3.46
N ARG A 66 -1.81 -3.09 -4.42
CA ARG A 66 -0.95 -4.25 -4.09
C ARG A 66 0.32 -3.84 -3.36
N ALA A 67 0.98 -2.77 -3.80
CA ALA A 67 2.17 -2.25 -3.14
C ALA A 67 1.86 -1.72 -1.74
N PHE A 68 0.76 -0.98 -1.59
CA PHE A 68 0.27 -0.52 -0.30
C PHE A 68 0.00 -1.66 0.67
N VAL A 69 -0.78 -2.67 0.26
CA VAL A 69 -1.09 -3.83 1.11
C VAL A 69 0.18 -4.60 1.48
N LEU A 70 1.12 -4.76 0.54
CA LEU A 70 2.40 -5.41 0.81
C LEU A 70 3.21 -4.65 1.86
N SER A 71 3.42 -3.34 1.67
CA SER A 71 4.12 -2.48 2.64
C SER A 71 3.43 -2.47 4.01
N MET A 72 2.09 -2.46 4.05
CA MET A 72 1.34 -2.45 5.31
C MET A 72 1.41 -3.77 6.07
N LEU A 73 1.33 -4.91 5.37
CA LEU A 73 1.27 -6.23 6.00
C LEU A 73 2.64 -6.88 6.23
N THR A 74 3.70 -6.39 5.58
CA THR A 74 5.04 -6.97 5.69
C THR A 74 6.09 -5.89 5.96
N GLU A 75 7.04 -6.18 6.84
CA GLU A 75 8.15 -5.26 7.12
C GLU A 75 9.16 -5.27 5.97
N GLY A 76 9.79 -4.12 5.70
CA GLY A 76 10.87 -3.98 4.72
C GLY A 76 10.45 -4.01 3.24
N ASN A 77 9.15 -3.99 2.95
CA ASN A 77 8.61 -4.06 1.57
C ASN A 77 8.06 -2.71 1.05
N ASP A 78 8.65 -1.62 1.52
CA ASP A 78 8.23 -0.24 1.26
C ASP A 78 8.67 0.27 -0.13
N LYS A 79 9.75 -0.31 -0.69
CA LYS A 79 10.38 0.13 -1.95
C LYS A 79 9.41 0.24 -3.12
N LEU A 80 8.48 -0.71 -3.22
CA LEU A 80 7.52 -0.70 -4.32
C LEU A 80 6.53 0.46 -4.18
N LEU A 81 6.08 0.74 -2.96
CA LEU A 81 5.19 1.86 -2.67
C LEU A 81 5.89 3.20 -2.91
N GLU A 82 7.13 3.34 -2.44
CA GLU A 82 7.99 4.51 -2.72
C GLU A 82 8.15 4.78 -4.22
N SER A 83 8.40 3.74 -5.01
CA SER A 83 8.55 3.92 -6.46
C SER A 83 7.30 4.49 -7.14
N PHE A 84 6.12 4.28 -6.56
CA PHE A 84 4.90 4.93 -7.04
C PHE A 84 4.87 6.40 -6.67
N PHE A 85 5.24 6.76 -5.43
CA PHE A 85 5.34 8.15 -4.99
C PHE A 85 6.36 8.94 -5.80
N ASP A 86 7.53 8.37 -6.08
CA ASP A 86 8.54 9.00 -6.95
C ASP A 86 8.02 9.27 -8.37
N LYS A 87 7.20 8.35 -8.90
CA LYS A 87 6.69 8.44 -10.26
C LYS A 87 5.58 9.47 -10.42
N ILE A 88 4.73 9.62 -9.40
CA ILE A 88 3.59 10.56 -9.43
C ILE A 88 3.91 11.90 -8.78
N GLY A 89 4.95 11.94 -7.94
CA GLY A 89 5.39 13.10 -7.22
C GLY A 89 5.95 14.18 -8.13
N VAL A 90 5.92 15.41 -7.62
CA VAL A 90 6.50 16.57 -8.29
C VAL A 90 7.45 17.27 -7.33
N TYR A 91 8.53 17.82 -7.87
CA TYR A 91 9.39 18.70 -7.09
C TYR A 91 8.64 19.99 -6.77
N SER A 92 8.55 20.31 -5.48
CA SER A 92 7.89 21.51 -5.00
C SER A 92 8.63 22.08 -3.81
N ASN A 93 8.68 23.41 -3.72
CA ASN A 93 9.18 24.10 -2.54
C ASN A 93 8.10 24.09 -1.47
N VAL A 94 8.38 23.41 -0.36
CA VAL A 94 7.45 23.32 0.76
C VAL A 94 7.77 24.40 1.79
N LYS A 95 6.75 25.12 2.24
CA LYS A 95 6.90 26.08 3.35
C LYS A 95 6.93 25.33 4.68
N ILE A 96 7.96 25.62 5.47
CA ILE A 96 8.07 25.14 6.84
C ILE A 96 8.01 26.35 7.75
N GLN A 97 7.00 26.39 8.62
CA GLN A 97 6.90 27.41 9.66
C GLN A 97 7.48 26.84 10.95
N TYR A 98 8.14 27.69 11.73
CA TYR A 98 8.63 27.29 13.04
C TYR A 98 8.56 28.44 14.06
N LEU A 99 8.40 28.07 15.32
CA LEU A 99 8.50 28.98 16.47
C LEU A 99 9.62 28.49 17.38
N ALA A 100 10.66 29.30 17.49
CA ALA A 100 11.81 29.05 18.35
C ALA A 100 11.71 29.91 19.62
N ILE A 101 11.63 29.27 20.78
CA ILE A 101 11.55 29.96 22.08
C ILE A 101 12.92 29.90 22.74
N ARG A 102 13.48 31.07 23.08
CA ARG A 102 14.82 31.18 23.70
C ARG A 102 14.76 31.97 25.00
N SER A 103 15.63 31.61 25.93
CA SER A 103 15.88 32.39 27.14
C SER A 103 16.43 33.77 26.78
N GLU A 104 15.87 34.82 27.36
CA GLU A 104 16.36 36.18 27.10
C GLU A 104 17.77 36.40 27.67
N LYS A 105 18.07 35.80 28.84
CA LYS A 105 19.35 35.96 29.53
C LYS A 105 20.44 35.06 28.94
N THR A 106 20.18 33.76 28.85
CA THR A 106 21.18 32.76 28.44
C THR A 106 21.22 32.51 26.94
N LYS A 107 20.23 33.02 26.19
CA LYS A 107 20.00 32.76 24.75
C LYS A 107 19.81 31.29 24.37
N GLU A 108 19.82 30.38 25.34
CA GLU A 108 19.56 28.96 25.19
C GLU A 108 18.16 28.71 24.65
N LEU A 109 18.03 27.80 23.70
CA LEU A 109 16.76 27.40 23.13
C LEU A 109 16.00 26.49 24.11
N LYS A 110 14.77 26.88 24.42
CA LYS A 110 13.88 26.21 25.41
C LYS A 110 12.73 25.45 24.77
N GLY A 111 12.48 25.68 23.48
CA GLY A 111 11.46 24.97 22.72
C GLY A 111 11.56 25.28 21.24
N LEU A 112 11.16 24.31 20.43
CA LEU A 112 11.08 24.43 18.98
C LEU A 112 9.78 23.79 18.52
N TYR A 113 8.88 24.60 17.96
CA TYR A 113 7.67 24.11 17.34
C TYR A 113 7.86 24.13 15.83
N VAL A 114 7.73 22.97 15.18
CA VAL A 114 7.86 22.83 13.72
C VAL A 114 6.49 22.54 13.14
N ILE A 115 6.08 23.33 12.16
CA ILE A 115 4.78 23.27 11.49
C ILE A 115 5.06 23.11 9.99
N PRO A 116 5.32 21.88 9.51
CA PRO A 116 5.54 21.63 8.10
C PRO A 116 4.21 21.68 7.34
N GLN A 117 4.16 22.33 6.18
CA GLN A 117 3.02 22.20 5.25
C GLN A 117 3.14 20.92 4.42
N VAL A 118 3.24 19.78 5.11
CA VAL A 118 3.29 18.44 4.52
C VAL A 118 2.34 17.55 5.30
N HIS A 119 1.40 16.92 4.62
CA HIS A 119 0.55 15.91 5.23
C HIS A 119 1.37 14.64 5.51
N PHE A 120 1.35 14.14 6.75
CA PHE A 120 1.92 12.84 7.07
C PHE A 120 0.89 11.75 6.73
N GLY A 121 1.15 10.98 5.67
CA GLY A 121 0.24 9.93 5.26
C GLY A 121 0.27 8.72 6.20
N PRO A 122 -0.66 7.77 6.07
CA PRO A 122 -0.69 6.53 6.85
C PRO A 122 0.19 5.42 6.21
N PHE A 123 1.42 5.74 5.78
CA PHE A 123 2.26 4.86 4.95
C PHE A 123 3.55 4.38 5.63
N LYS A 124 3.55 4.25 6.97
CA LYS A 124 4.72 3.82 7.77
C LYS A 124 5.94 4.74 7.53
N THR A 125 6.93 4.24 6.81
CA THR A 125 8.21 4.87 6.44
C THR A 125 8.21 5.41 5.01
N CYS A 126 7.10 5.28 4.29
CA CYS A 126 6.96 5.76 2.93
C CYS A 126 6.50 7.23 2.88
N GLY A 127 6.96 7.97 1.89
CA GLY A 127 6.66 9.37 1.67
C GLY A 127 7.06 10.23 2.88
N SER A 128 6.13 11.05 3.34
CA SER A 128 6.30 11.94 4.49
C SER A 128 5.85 11.32 5.82
N SER A 129 5.45 10.05 5.84
CA SER A 129 4.82 9.42 7.01
C SER A 129 5.72 9.41 8.26
N ASP A 130 7.03 9.24 8.08
CA ASP A 130 8.01 9.23 9.17
C ASP A 130 8.75 10.57 9.35
N LEU A 131 8.41 11.60 8.56
CA LEU A 131 9.02 12.93 8.64
C LEU A 131 8.99 13.51 10.07
N PRO A 132 7.92 13.35 10.87
CA PRO A 132 7.94 13.79 12.27
C PRO A 132 9.08 13.13 13.07
N ALA A 133 9.28 11.83 12.91
CA ALA A 133 10.33 11.10 13.62
C ALA A 133 11.72 11.63 13.23
N HIS A 134 11.95 11.89 11.94
CA HIS A 134 13.20 12.49 11.46
C HIS A 134 13.44 13.89 12.03
N ILE A 135 12.41 14.74 12.12
CA ILE A 135 12.52 16.07 12.71
C ILE A 135 12.84 15.97 14.21
N TYR A 136 12.19 15.05 14.94
CA TYR A 136 12.48 14.83 16.35
C TYR A 136 13.91 14.36 16.60
N ASP A 137 14.43 13.43 15.79
CA ASP A 137 15.81 12.98 15.93
C ASP A 137 16.82 14.08 15.58
N ALA A 138 16.57 14.85 14.51
CA ALA A 138 17.41 15.98 14.11
C ALA A 138 17.51 17.08 15.19
N PHE A 139 16.43 17.30 15.96
CA PHE A 139 16.36 18.34 17.00
C PHE A 139 16.31 17.78 18.43
N LYS A 140 16.77 16.54 18.63
CA LYS A 140 16.70 15.86 19.94
C LYS A 140 17.41 16.57 21.08
N SER A 141 18.39 17.42 20.79
CA SER A 141 19.10 18.22 21.79
C SER A 141 18.28 19.38 22.34
N ILE A 142 17.23 19.80 21.63
CA ILE A 142 16.35 20.90 22.02
C ILE A 142 15.19 20.33 22.82
N LYS A 143 15.22 20.55 24.14
CA LYS A 143 14.12 20.18 25.03
C LYS A 143 12.84 20.89 24.58
N GLY A 144 11.73 20.16 24.55
CA GLY A 144 10.43 20.72 24.15
C GLY A 144 10.23 20.85 22.63
N THR A 145 11.07 20.21 21.80
CA THR A 145 10.77 20.10 20.35
C THR A 145 9.41 19.44 20.15
N THR A 146 8.56 20.02 19.30
CA THR A 146 7.23 19.53 18.97
C THR A 146 6.97 19.71 17.49
N VAL A 147 6.55 18.65 16.81
CA VAL A 147 6.19 18.66 15.39
C VAL A 147 4.68 18.58 15.29
N TYR A 148 4.07 19.58 14.67
CA TYR A 148 2.63 19.58 14.41
C TYR A 148 2.32 18.80 13.13
N HIS A 149 1.22 18.05 13.18
CA HIS A 149 0.55 17.59 11.98
C HIS A 149 -0.48 18.66 11.60
N THR A 150 -0.34 19.25 10.42
CA THR A 150 -1.37 20.12 9.87
C THR A 150 -2.15 19.32 8.83
N THR A 151 -3.48 19.32 8.98
CA THR A 151 -4.42 18.75 8.00
C THR A 151 -5.13 19.86 7.23
N ASN A 152 -4.61 21.09 7.26
CA ASN A 152 -5.24 22.23 6.61
C ASN A 152 -4.89 22.23 5.11
N ASP A 153 -5.45 21.26 4.40
CA ASP A 153 -5.71 21.31 2.96
C ASP A 153 -7.22 21.49 2.76
#